data_AF-A0A971MST1-F1
#
_entry.id   AF-A0A971MST1-F1
#
_cell.length_a   1.000
_cell.length_b   1.000
_cell.length_c   1.000
_cell.angle_alpha   90.00
_cell.angle_beta   90.00
_cell.angle_gamma   90.00
#
_symmetry.space_group_name_H-M   'P 1'
#
loop_
_entity.id
_entity.type
_entity.pdbx_description
1 polymer ?
#
loop_
_entity_poly.entity_id
_entity_poly.type
_entity_poly.pdbx_seq_one_letter_code
_entity_poly.pdbx_strand_id
1 'polypeptide(L)'
;MPKLNLFLLLDHLEKLAANNFSIAGKVLIDKDELEELITKMRSAIPEEIKEAEWVSREKEKYLEQAQEEAKRLLREAETYVERLVREDQITARAEEEAKRIISEANQSATHIETDAMQYANSILEQLEDNLERTIRIVRKGREEMVHK
;
A
#
# COMPACT_ATOMS: atom_id res chain seq x y z
N MET A 1 -15.62 49.21 -12.16
CA MET A 1 -15.19 49.75 -13.46
C MET A 1 -14.91 48.57 -14.38
N PRO A 2 -15.34 48.57 -15.65
CA PRO A 2 -15.14 47.43 -16.54
C PRO A 2 -13.64 47.17 -16.72
N LYS A 3 -13.18 45.93 -16.54
CA LYS A 3 -11.78 45.55 -16.76
C LYS A 3 -11.39 45.93 -18.18
N LEU A 4 -10.39 46.80 -18.32
CA LEU A 4 -9.90 47.30 -19.60
C LEU A 4 -9.05 46.19 -20.24
N ASN A 5 -9.68 45.37 -21.08
CA ASN A 5 -9.04 44.22 -21.70
C ASN A 5 -8.13 44.68 -22.86
N LEU A 6 -6.85 44.33 -22.83
CA LEU A 6 -5.89 44.65 -23.89
C LEU A 6 -6.34 44.15 -25.26
N PHE A 7 -7.05 43.01 -25.33
CA PHE A 7 -7.65 42.53 -26.57
C PHE A 7 -8.69 43.51 -27.11
N LEU A 8 -9.51 44.12 -26.25
CA LEU A 8 -10.50 45.11 -26.68
C LEU A 8 -9.84 46.41 -27.17
N LEU A 9 -8.69 46.78 -26.58
CA LEU A 9 -7.92 47.94 -27.03
C LEU A 9 -7.19 47.65 -28.35
N LEU A 10 -6.71 46.42 -28.56
CA LEU A 10 -6.16 45.97 -29.84
C LEU A 10 -7.23 45.93 -30.93
N ASP A 11 -8.42 45.38 -30.65
CA ASP A 11 -9.56 45.39 -31.57
C ASP A 11 -9.98 46.82 -31.93
N HIS A 12 -9.88 47.75 -30.98
CA HIS A 12 -10.16 49.16 -31.22
C HIS A 12 -9.09 49.79 -32.11
N LEU A 13 -7.81 49.47 -31.89
CA LEU A 13 -6.71 49.90 -32.75
C LEU A 13 -6.86 49.37 -34.18
N GLU A 14 -7.24 48.10 -34.34
CA GLU A 14 -7.51 47.48 -35.64
C GLU A 14 -8.67 48.17 -36.37
N LYS A 15 -9.74 48.52 -35.65
CA LYS A 15 -10.87 49.28 -36.22
C LYS A 15 -10.48 50.70 -36.63
N LEU A 16 -9.64 51.39 -35.83
CA LEU A 16 -9.11 52.70 -36.18
C LEU A 16 -8.19 52.66 -37.40
N ALA A 17 -7.45 51.56 -37.57
CA ALA A 17 -6.63 51.33 -38.75
C ALA A 17 -7.48 50.99 -40.00
N ALA A 18 -8.63 50.32 -39.83
CA ALA A 18 -9.48 49.89 -40.94
C ALA A 18 -10.47 50.96 -41.43
N ASN A 19 -11.01 51.80 -40.53
CA ASN A 19 -12.07 52.75 -40.85
C ASN A 19 -11.57 54.12 -41.34
N ASN A 20 -10.26 54.37 -41.29
CA ASN A 20 -9.68 55.65 -41.64
C ASN A 20 -9.19 55.72 -43.10
N PHE A 21 -9.15 56.93 -43.63
CA PHE A 21 -8.83 57.18 -45.04
C PHE A 21 -7.38 56.73 -45.34
N SER A 22 -7.22 55.83 -46.31
CA SER A 22 -5.91 55.35 -46.76
C SER A 22 -5.45 56.14 -47.98
N ILE A 23 -4.30 56.79 -47.89
CA ILE A 23 -3.67 57.55 -48.98
C ILE A 23 -2.32 56.90 -49.29
N ALA A 24 -2.17 56.38 -50.51
CA ALA A 24 -0.95 55.73 -50.99
C ALA A 24 -0.42 54.62 -50.03
N GLY A 25 -1.32 53.83 -49.44
CA GLY A 25 -0.98 52.75 -48.50
C GLY A 25 -0.73 53.20 -47.07
N LYS A 26 -0.96 54.48 -46.73
CA LYS A 26 -0.85 55.01 -45.36
C LYS A 26 -2.23 55.35 -44.82
N VAL A 27 -2.56 54.85 -43.64
CA VAL A 27 -3.80 55.18 -42.92
C VAL A 27 -3.62 56.48 -42.17
N LEU A 28 -4.53 57.44 -42.36
CA LEU A 28 -4.52 58.72 -41.64
C LEU A 28 -5.35 58.57 -40.35
N ILE A 29 -4.69 58.54 -39.19
CA ILE A 29 -5.36 58.34 -37.89
C ILE A 29 -5.33 59.65 -37.10
N ASP A 30 -6.41 59.95 -36.39
CA ASP A 30 -6.45 61.06 -35.44
C ASP A 30 -5.41 60.85 -34.33
N LYS A 31 -4.58 61.87 -34.12
CA LYS A 31 -3.44 61.79 -33.22
C LYS A 31 -3.89 61.66 -31.76
N ASP A 32 -4.93 62.39 -31.36
CA ASP A 32 -5.39 62.45 -29.97
C ASP A 32 -6.06 61.12 -29.59
N GLU A 33 -6.84 60.54 -30.50
CA GLU A 33 -7.46 59.23 -30.31
C GLU A 33 -6.43 58.10 -30.22
N LEU A 34 -5.38 58.14 -31.05
CA LEU A 34 -4.27 57.19 -30.99
C LEU A 34 -3.45 57.34 -29.70
N GLU A 35 -3.16 58.56 -29.27
CA GLU A 35 -2.44 58.82 -28.02
C GLU A 35 -3.23 58.35 -26.79
N GLU A 36 -4.55 58.55 -26.77
CA GLU A 36 -5.42 58.03 -25.71
C GLU A 36 -5.43 56.50 -25.67
N LEU A 37 -5.51 55.85 -26.84
CA LEU A 37 -5.49 54.40 -26.95
C LEU A 37 -4.15 53.79 -26.50
N ILE A 38 -3.02 54.37 -26.92
CA ILE A 38 -1.68 53.96 -26.49
C ILE A 38 -1.54 54.13 -24.97
N THR A 39 -2.05 55.21 -24.40
CA THR A 39 -2.01 55.46 -22.94
C THR A 39 -2.82 54.42 -22.17
N LYS A 40 -4.01 54.08 -22.68
CA LYS A 40 -4.87 53.01 -22.15
C LYS A 40 -4.18 51.64 -22.22
N MET A 41 -3.56 51.30 -23.36
CA MET A 41 -2.82 50.04 -23.52
C MET A 41 -1.60 49.97 -22.58
N ARG A 42 -0.84 51.06 -22.46
CA ARG A 42 0.32 51.16 -21.56
C ARG A 42 -0.07 50.98 -20.08
N SER A 43 -1.30 51.35 -19.73
CA SER A 43 -1.83 51.19 -18.37
C SER A 43 -2.39 49.78 -18.11
N ALA A 44 -2.99 49.14 -19.12
CA ALA A 44 -3.56 47.79 -19.00
C ALA A 44 -2.51 46.66 -19.01
N ILE A 45 -1.45 46.79 -19.81
CA ILE A 45 -0.41 45.75 -19.96
C ILE A 45 0.24 45.34 -18.62
N PRO A 46 0.71 46.26 -17.76
CA PRO A 46 1.33 45.87 -16.49
C PRO A 46 0.35 45.19 -15.53
N GLU A 47 -0.94 45.55 -15.57
CA GLU A 47 -1.96 44.99 -14.70
C GLU A 47 -2.30 43.55 -15.09
N GLU A 48 -2.42 43.26 -16.38
CA GLU A 48 -2.65 41.91 -16.91
C GLU A 48 -1.44 40.99 -16.69
N ILE A 49 -0.21 41.49 -16.87
CA ILE A 49 1.01 40.73 -16.56
C ILE A 49 1.05 40.38 -15.08
N LYS A 50 0.71 41.32 -14.20
CA LYS A 50 0.67 41.09 -12.75
C LYS A 50 -0.40 40.08 -12.35
N GLU A 51 -1.58 40.12 -13.00
CA GLU A 51 -2.64 39.12 -12.81
C GLU A 51 -2.17 37.73 -13.28
N ALA A 52 -1.55 37.63 -14.45
CA ALA A 52 -1.01 36.37 -14.98
C ALA A 52 0.07 35.77 -14.07
N GLU A 53 1.00 36.58 -13.59
CA GLU A 53 2.01 36.14 -12.62
C GLU A 53 1.39 35.68 -11.30
N TRP A 54 0.37 36.38 -10.82
CA TRP A 54 -0.35 36.01 -9.60
C TRP A 54 -1.05 34.66 -9.76
N VAL A 55 -1.77 34.45 -10.87
CA VAL A 55 -2.41 33.17 -11.18
C VAL A 55 -1.39 32.05 -11.29
N SER A 56 -0.23 32.30 -11.92
CA SER A 56 0.84 31.30 -12.03
C SER A 56 1.39 30.90 -10.67
N ARG A 57 1.66 31.88 -9.79
CA ARG A 57 2.13 31.62 -8.41
C ARG A 57 1.09 30.86 -7.60
N GLU A 58 -0.19 31.22 -7.69
CA GLU A 58 -1.24 30.54 -6.93
C GLU A 58 -1.44 29.10 -7.42
N LYS A 59 -1.30 28.86 -8.73
CA LYS A 59 -1.32 27.50 -9.30
C LYS A 59 -0.17 26.65 -8.79
N GLU A 60 1.05 27.18 -8.76
CA GLU A 60 2.22 26.46 -8.23
C GLU A 60 2.02 26.09 -6.76
N LYS A 61 1.57 27.04 -5.95
CA LYS A 61 1.26 26.83 -4.53
C LYS A 61 0.16 25.77 -4.35
N TYR A 62 -0.90 25.81 -5.15
CA TYR A 62 -1.96 24.80 -5.10
C TYR A 62 -1.45 23.40 -5.46
N LEU A 63 -0.57 23.30 -6.47
CA LEU A 63 0.05 22.03 -6.85
C LEU A 63 0.95 21.49 -5.75
N GLU A 64 1.73 22.34 -5.11
CA GLU A 64 2.58 21.95 -3.97
C GLU A 64 1.74 21.44 -2.81
N GLN A 65 0.69 22.16 -2.43
CA GLN A 65 -0.25 21.75 -1.39
C GLN A 65 -0.93 20.41 -1.72
N ALA A 66 -1.37 20.21 -2.97
CA ALA A 66 -1.97 18.95 -3.40
C ALA A 66 -0.97 17.78 -3.32
N GLN A 67 0.30 18.02 -3.66
CA GLN A 67 1.36 17.01 -3.55
C GLN A 67 1.67 16.67 -2.09
N GLU A 68 1.74 17.66 -1.21
CA GLU A 68 1.93 17.44 0.22
C GLU A 68 0.77 16.66 0.83
N GLU A 69 -0.46 17.00 0.48
CA GLU A 69 -1.67 16.32 0.92
C GLU A 69 -1.70 14.86 0.44
N ALA A 70 -1.36 14.61 -0.83
CA ALA A 70 -1.24 13.25 -1.36
C ALA A 70 -0.17 12.43 -0.62
N LYS A 71 0.99 13.02 -0.34
CA LYS A 71 2.05 12.37 0.45
C LYS A 71 1.63 12.12 1.89
N ARG A 72 0.83 13.01 2.49
CA ARG A 72 0.27 12.82 3.82
C ARG A 72 -0.69 11.62 3.83
N LEU A 73 -1.64 11.60 2.89
CA LEU A 73 -2.63 10.54 2.79
C LEU A 73 -1.99 9.17 2.51
N LEU A 74 -0.94 9.12 1.68
CA LEU A 74 -0.19 7.88 1.45
C LEU A 74 0.46 7.36 2.73
N ARG A 75 1.13 8.23 3.51
CA ARG A 75 1.76 7.85 4.79
C ARG A 75 0.72 7.41 5.83
N GLU A 76 -0.42 8.06 5.88
CA GLU A 76 -1.53 7.66 6.75
C GLU A 76 -2.09 6.30 6.36
N ALA A 77 -2.24 6.02 5.05
CA ALA A 77 -2.67 4.73 4.55
C ALA A 77 -1.64 3.61 4.84
N GLU A 78 -0.34 3.87 4.63
CA GLU A 78 0.74 2.93 4.99
C GLU A 78 0.71 2.61 6.48
N THR A 79 0.61 3.63 7.34
CA THR A 79 0.51 3.47 8.79
C THR A 79 -0.74 2.68 9.18
N TYR A 80 -1.88 2.94 8.53
CA TYR A 80 -3.12 2.22 8.78
C TYR A 80 -3.02 0.74 8.37
N VAL A 81 -2.38 0.44 7.24
CA VAL A 81 -2.12 -0.94 6.78
C VAL A 81 -1.16 -1.66 7.72
N GLU A 82 -0.06 -1.02 8.13
CA GLU A 82 0.84 -1.59 9.13
C GLU A 82 0.13 -1.89 10.45
N ARG A 83 -0.74 -0.96 10.88
CA ARG A 83 -1.56 -1.16 12.08
C ARG A 83 -2.52 -2.32 11.87
N LEU A 84 -3.19 -2.41 10.72
CA LEU A 84 -4.07 -3.53 10.41
C LEU A 84 -3.35 -4.86 10.44
N VAL A 85 -2.13 -4.96 9.89
CA VAL A 85 -1.33 -6.20 9.90
C VAL A 85 -0.89 -6.59 11.31
N ARG A 86 -0.54 -5.60 12.15
CA ARG A 86 -0.18 -5.83 13.56
C ARG A 86 -1.38 -6.14 14.46
N GLU A 87 -2.50 -5.44 14.24
CA GLU A 87 -3.75 -5.63 14.97
C GLU A 87 -4.56 -6.80 14.43
N ASP A 88 -4.26 -7.32 13.23
CA ASP A 88 -5.01 -8.42 12.67
C ASP A 88 -4.79 -9.63 13.56
N GLN A 89 -5.88 -9.97 14.22
CA GLN A 89 -6.10 -11.19 14.97
C GLN A 89 -5.64 -12.43 14.17
N ILE A 90 -5.47 -12.33 12.85
CA ILE A 90 -4.96 -13.39 11.98
C ILE A 90 -3.56 -13.85 12.41
N THR A 91 -2.59 -12.94 12.62
CA THR A 91 -1.22 -13.38 12.99
C THR A 91 -1.21 -14.00 14.38
N ALA A 92 -1.88 -13.36 15.35
CA ALA A 92 -1.99 -13.89 16.71
C ALA A 92 -2.74 -15.23 16.77
N ARG A 93 -3.85 -15.37 16.02
CA ARG A 93 -4.59 -16.65 15.90
C ARG A 93 -3.78 -17.71 15.17
N ALA A 94 -2.98 -17.34 14.17
CA ALA A 94 -2.10 -18.28 13.47
C ALA A 94 -1.00 -18.80 14.41
N GLU A 95 -0.42 -17.94 15.25
CA GLU A 95 0.54 -18.36 16.28
C GLU A 95 -0.10 -19.24 17.37
N GLU A 96 -1.31 -18.89 17.82
CA GLU A 96 -2.06 -19.68 18.80
C GLU A 96 -2.42 -21.06 18.24
N GLU A 97 -2.92 -21.11 17.01
CA GLU A 97 -3.24 -22.35 16.31
C GLU A 97 -2.00 -23.20 16.05
N ALA A 98 -0.88 -22.60 15.65
CA ALA A 98 0.39 -23.30 15.49
C ALA A 98 0.85 -23.93 16.82
N LYS A 99 0.74 -23.20 17.94
CA LYS A 99 1.04 -23.74 19.27
C LYS A 99 0.11 -24.90 19.64
N ARG A 100 -1.20 -24.79 19.32
CA ARG A 100 -2.17 -25.86 19.55
C ARG A 100 -1.81 -27.12 18.76
N ILE A 101 -1.52 -26.99 17.47
CA ILE A 101 -1.13 -28.11 16.60
C ILE A 101 0.15 -28.79 17.12
N ILE A 102 1.16 -28.01 17.52
CA ILE A 102 2.41 -28.57 18.08
C ILE A 102 2.14 -29.32 19.40
N SER A 103 1.30 -28.75 20.27
CA SER A 103 0.93 -29.40 21.53
C SER A 103 0.19 -30.72 21.30
N GLU A 104 -0.78 -30.74 20.37
CA GLU A 104 -1.53 -31.94 20.01
C GLU A 104 -0.62 -33.01 19.39
N ALA A 105 0.30 -32.59 18.50
CA ALA A 105 1.28 -33.49 17.90
C ALA A 105 2.20 -34.13 18.96
N ASN A 106 2.71 -33.34 19.92
CA ASN A 106 3.55 -33.85 21.01
C ASN A 106 2.78 -34.81 21.94
N GLN A 107 1.53 -34.49 22.25
CA GLN A 107 0.68 -35.36 23.07
C GLN A 107 0.39 -36.69 22.36
N SER A 108 0.08 -36.63 21.07
CA SER A 108 -0.14 -37.82 20.24
C SER A 108 1.13 -38.67 20.14
N ALA A 109 2.29 -38.05 19.92
CA ALA A 109 3.57 -38.76 19.89
C ALA A 109 3.86 -39.49 21.22
N THR A 110 3.65 -38.81 22.35
CA THR A 110 3.83 -39.40 23.69
C THR A 110 2.88 -40.57 23.92
N HIS A 111 1.64 -40.45 23.45
CA HIS A 111 0.65 -41.53 23.56
C HIS A 111 1.05 -42.74 22.73
N ILE A 112 1.47 -42.53 21.47
CA ILE A 112 1.95 -43.60 20.58
C ILE A 112 3.17 -44.31 21.19
N GLU A 113 4.13 -43.55 21.74
CA GLU A 113 5.31 -44.13 22.39
C GLU A 113 4.91 -44.99 23.59
N THR A 114 4.02 -44.49 24.44
CA THR A 114 3.53 -45.22 25.61
C THR A 114 2.81 -46.50 25.21
N ASP A 115 1.92 -46.44 24.23
CA ASP A 115 1.16 -47.59 23.75
C ASP A 115 2.09 -48.64 23.11
N ALA A 116 3.09 -48.20 22.36
CA ALA A 116 4.10 -49.08 21.78
C ALA A 116 4.95 -49.78 22.87
N MET A 117 5.34 -49.06 23.92
CA MET A 117 6.05 -49.64 25.07
C MET A 117 5.19 -50.66 25.82
N GLN A 118 3.92 -50.34 26.06
CA GLN A 118 2.98 -51.27 26.70
C GLN A 118 2.79 -52.53 25.86
N TYR A 119 2.62 -52.38 24.55
CA TYR A 119 2.53 -53.52 23.64
C TYR A 119 3.80 -54.37 23.67
N ALA A 120 4.98 -53.75 23.55
CA ALA A 120 6.25 -54.47 23.62
C ALA A 120 6.41 -55.24 24.94
N ASN A 121 6.07 -54.63 26.08
CA ASN A 121 6.08 -55.31 27.37
C ASN A 121 5.14 -56.52 27.39
N SER A 122 3.92 -56.40 26.86
CA SER A 122 2.97 -57.52 26.82
C SER A 122 3.49 -58.71 26.00
N ILE A 123 4.22 -58.44 24.91
CA ILE A 123 4.84 -59.48 24.08
C ILE A 123 6.01 -60.14 24.82
N LEU A 124 6.83 -59.34 25.52
CA LEU A 124 7.95 -59.85 26.31
C LEU A 124 7.46 -60.72 27.49
N GLU A 125 6.38 -60.31 28.16
CA GLU A 125 5.75 -61.08 29.25
C GLU A 125 5.22 -62.42 28.74
N GLN A 126 4.53 -62.43 27.59
CA GLN A 126 4.08 -63.69 26.96
C GLN A 126 5.26 -64.59 26.56
N LEU A 127 6.36 -64.01 26.09
CA LEU A 127 7.56 -64.76 25.74
C LEU A 127 8.20 -65.38 26.98
N GLU A 128 8.32 -64.62 28.07
CA GLU A 128 8.83 -65.08 29.36
C GLU A 128 8.03 -66.28 29.88
N ASP A 129 6.70 -66.16 29.91
CA ASP A 129 5.79 -67.24 30.31
C ASP A 129 5.98 -68.53 29.50
N ASN A 130 6.13 -68.38 28.18
CA ASN A 130 6.34 -69.51 27.28
C ASN A 130 7.72 -70.17 27.49
N LEU A 131 8.76 -69.37 27.70
CA LEU A 131 10.09 -69.87 28.00
C LEU A 131 10.13 -70.59 29.35
N GLU A 132 9.48 -70.05 30.38
CA GLU A 132 9.36 -70.74 31.67
C GLU A 132 8.68 -72.10 31.55
N ARG A 133 7.56 -72.18 30.82
CA ARG A 133 6.85 -73.44 30.55
C ARG A 133 7.77 -74.43 29.85
N THR A 134 8.51 -73.97 28.84
CA THR A 134 9.46 -74.80 28.09
C THR A 134 10.59 -75.31 28.99
N ILE A 135 11.17 -74.45 29.83
CA ILE A 135 12.20 -74.83 30.80
C ILE A 135 11.66 -75.86 31.80
N ARG A 136 10.44 -75.69 32.31
CA ARG A 136 9.79 -76.67 33.20
C ARG A 136 9.68 -78.05 32.53
N ILE A 137 9.25 -78.10 31.27
CA ILE A 137 9.16 -79.36 30.50
C ILE A 137 10.53 -80.00 30.32
N VAL A 138 11.55 -79.22 29.93
CA VAL A 138 12.93 -79.72 29.74
C VAL A 138 13.51 -80.26 31.06
N ARG A 139 13.30 -79.57 32.19
CA ARG A 139 13.76 -80.04 33.51
C ARG A 139 13.12 -81.37 33.89
N LYS A 140 11.80 -81.48 33.75
CA LYS A 140 11.08 -82.73 34.01
C LYS A 140 11.59 -83.87 33.13
N GLY A 141 11.77 -83.62 31.83
CA GLY A 141 12.34 -84.62 30.91
C GLY A 141 13.74 -85.08 31.30
N ARG A 142 14.59 -84.18 31.82
CA ARG A 142 15.92 -84.54 32.35
C ARG A 142 15.84 -85.39 33.62
N GLU A 143 14.93 -85.08 34.54
CA GLU A 143 14.74 -85.85 35.78
C GLU A 143 14.30 -87.29 35.49
N GLU A 144 13.36 -87.47 34.55
CA GLU A 144 12.89 -88.80 34.12
C GLU A 144 13.99 -89.66 33.49
N MET A 145 15.00 -89.05 32.85
CA MET A 145 16.14 -89.78 32.27
C MET A 145 17.18 -90.24 33.30
N VAL A 146 17.27 -89.58 34.47
CA VAL A 146 18.20 -89.95 35.55
C VAL A 146 17.67 -91.10 36.40
N HIS A 147 16.35 -91.32 36.38
CA HIS A 147 15.67 -92.40 37.13
C HIS A 147 15.41 -93.67 36.30
N LYS A 148 15.96 -93.76 35.08
CA LYS A 148 16.04 -94.97 34.25
C LYS A 148 17.47 -95.49 34.21
#